data_AF-A0A261BJC6-F1
#
_entry.id   AF-A0A261BJC6-F1
#
_cell.length_a   1.000
_cell.length_b   1.000
_cell.length_c   1.000
_cell.angle_alpha   90.00
_cell.angle_beta   90.00
_cell.angle_gamma   90.00
#
_symmetry.space_group_name_H-M   'P 1'
#
loop_
_entity.id
_entity.type
_entity.pdbx_description
1 polymer ?
#
loop_
_entity_poly.entity_id
_entity_poly.type
_entity_poly.pdbx_seq_one_letter_code
_entity_poly.pdbx_strand_id
1 'polypeptide(L)'
;MKEVKWYLVNLHVNIILFDYTVGLLTMPFVLLPAFVGYPLGVLRHYGRLPCLPSYIYNAPILVLVEDITYHLGVILVWVLVWFSGLLALLFYIYWYIKQQMKNHRMFPETYKIQRIFITALVIQLAIPFCTLIGPAISVLTSIITNYYNQGMINFVILFLTLHGSVTTISMLIVHTPYRLAIKEMFRKFSCQSTEVPRIGMYTNDVAAMQSTTY
;
A
#
# COMPACT_ATOMS: atom_id res chain seq x y z
N MET A 1 9.13 -19.55 12.53
CA MET A 1 8.99 -18.73 11.29
C MET A 1 7.60 -18.76 10.63
N LYS A 2 6.72 -19.77 10.85
CA LYS A 2 5.35 -19.77 10.28
C LYS A 2 4.47 -18.63 10.82
N GLU A 3 4.49 -18.41 12.13
CA GLU A 3 3.75 -17.33 12.81
C GLU A 3 4.08 -15.94 12.26
N VAL A 4 5.36 -15.69 11.96
CA VAL A 4 5.85 -14.40 11.43
C VAL A 4 5.28 -14.11 10.03
N LYS A 5 5.05 -15.14 9.20
CA LYS A 5 4.47 -14.97 7.86
C LYS A 5 3.01 -14.52 7.93
N TRP A 6 2.23 -15.10 8.85
CA TRP A 6 0.83 -14.71 9.07
C TRP A 6 0.72 -13.30 9.63
N TYR A 7 1.61 -12.93 10.55
CA TYR A 7 1.66 -11.56 11.07
C TYR A 7 1.92 -10.52 9.97
N LEU A 8 2.87 -10.78 9.06
CA LEU A 8 3.17 -9.90 7.93
C LEU A 8 1.97 -9.74 6.97
N VAL A 9 1.25 -10.82 6.67
CA VAL A 9 0.06 -10.76 5.82
C VAL A 9 -1.06 -10.00 6.51
N ASN A 10 -1.28 -10.28 7.79
CA ASN A 10 -2.26 -9.57 8.60
C ASN A 10 -1.94 -8.07 8.63
N LEU A 11 -0.67 -7.70 8.80
CA LEU A 11 -0.23 -6.30 8.76
C LEU A 11 -0.56 -5.63 7.41
N HIS A 12 -0.23 -6.26 6.28
CA HIS A 12 -0.54 -5.71 4.95
C HIS A 12 -2.04 -5.64 4.66
N VAL A 13 -2.82 -6.63 5.11
CA VAL A 13 -4.29 -6.60 5.02
C VAL A 13 -4.86 -5.46 5.87
N ASN A 14 -4.34 -5.23 7.07
CA ASN A 14 -4.76 -4.12 7.92
C ASN A 14 -4.40 -2.77 7.32
N ILE A 15 -3.23 -2.63 6.67
CA ILE A 15 -2.85 -1.39 5.95
C ILE A 15 -3.83 -1.13 4.81
N ILE A 16 -4.12 -2.14 3.98
CA ILE A 16 -5.08 -2.00 2.88
C ILE A 16 -6.47 -1.67 3.41
N LEU A 17 -6.93 -2.37 4.44
CA LEU A 17 -8.24 -2.13 5.07
C LEU A 17 -8.32 -0.71 5.63
N PHE A 18 -7.26 -0.26 6.32
CA PHE A 18 -7.14 1.10 6.85
C PHE A 18 -7.24 2.14 5.73
N ASP A 19 -6.51 1.97 4.62
CA ASP A 19 -6.56 2.87 3.47
C ASP A 19 -7.97 2.96 2.87
N TYR A 20 -8.68 1.84 2.74
CA TYR A 20 -10.07 1.85 2.27
C TYR A 20 -11.04 2.46 3.29
N THR A 21 -10.82 2.27 4.59
CA THR A 21 -11.64 2.95 5.61
C THR A 21 -11.43 4.46 5.55
N VAL A 22 -10.19 4.94 5.45
CA VAL A 22 -9.90 6.38 5.38
C VAL A 22 -10.36 6.97 4.03
N GLY A 23 -10.11 6.28 2.93
CA GLY A 23 -10.36 6.75 1.58
C GLY A 23 -11.80 6.62 1.09
N LEU A 24 -12.56 5.60 1.51
CA LEU A 24 -13.93 5.34 1.03
C LEU A 24 -15.00 5.60 2.10
N LEU A 25 -14.74 5.24 3.35
CA LEU A 25 -15.70 5.51 4.44
C LEU A 25 -15.62 6.98 4.85
N THR A 26 -14.41 7.50 5.05
CA THR A 26 -14.21 8.87 5.52
C THR A 26 -14.19 9.86 4.35
N MET A 27 -13.37 9.67 3.30
CA MET A 27 -13.12 10.73 2.27
C MET A 27 -12.96 12.11 2.95
N PRO A 28 -11.89 12.31 3.74
CA PRO A 28 -11.77 13.47 4.59
C PRO A 28 -11.70 14.74 3.73
N PHE A 29 -12.72 15.59 3.87
CA PHE A 29 -12.65 16.95 3.36
C PHE A 29 -11.76 17.76 4.30
N VAL A 30 -10.49 17.90 3.95
CA VAL A 30 -9.50 18.62 4.77
C VAL A 30 -9.61 20.11 4.49
N LEU A 31 -10.13 20.85 5.46
CA LEU A 31 -9.98 22.30 5.51
C LEU A 31 -8.58 22.61 6.04
N LEU A 32 -7.87 23.58 5.47
CA LEU A 32 -6.61 24.09 6.03
C LEU A 32 -6.75 25.61 6.19
N PRO A 33 -6.24 26.20 7.30
CA PRO A 33 -5.33 25.65 8.31
C PRO A 33 -5.98 24.86 9.46
N ALA A 34 -7.31 24.84 9.57
CA ALA A 34 -8.00 24.09 10.61
C ALA A 34 -8.16 22.63 10.18
N PHE A 35 -7.37 21.68 10.72
CA PHE A 35 -7.46 20.22 10.49
C PHE A 35 -8.83 19.61 10.85
N VAL A 36 -9.89 20.04 10.17
CA VAL A 36 -11.25 19.59 10.31
C VAL A 36 -11.55 18.77 9.07
N GLY A 37 -11.62 17.45 9.26
CA GLY A 37 -12.02 16.50 8.24
C GLY A 37 -13.52 16.25 8.30
N TYR A 38 -14.27 16.61 7.26
CA TYR A 38 -15.66 16.18 7.14
C TYR A 38 -15.74 14.86 6.36
N PRO A 39 -16.45 13.84 6.87
CA PRO A 39 -16.55 12.58 6.16
C PRO A 39 -17.54 12.72 4.99
N LEU A 40 -17.05 12.84 3.77
CA LEU A 40 -17.89 12.89 2.56
C LEU A 40 -18.21 11.49 2.00
N GLY A 41 -17.63 10.43 2.57
CA GLY A 41 -17.84 9.04 2.17
C GLY A 41 -19.14 8.43 2.71
N VAL A 42 -19.19 7.09 2.79
CA VAL A 42 -20.38 6.33 3.19
C VAL A 42 -20.90 6.73 4.58
N LEU A 43 -20.01 7.17 5.48
CA LEU A 43 -20.36 7.65 6.82
C LEU A 43 -21.33 8.84 6.82
N ARG A 44 -21.40 9.61 5.73
CA ARG A 44 -22.39 10.69 5.55
C ARG A 44 -23.83 10.20 5.58
N HIS A 45 -24.10 8.97 5.11
CA HIS A 45 -25.46 8.42 5.09
C HIS A 45 -25.90 7.83 6.43
N TYR A 46 -24.96 7.55 7.34
CA TYR A 46 -25.25 6.87 8.61
C TYR A 46 -25.18 7.79 9.84
N GLY A 47 -24.55 8.97 9.73
CA GLY A 47 -24.45 9.93 10.83
C GLY A 47 -25.51 11.03 10.77
N ARG A 48 -26.14 11.35 11.91
CA ARG A 48 -26.82 12.63 12.17
C ARG A 48 -25.81 13.79 12.27
N LEU A 49 -24.84 13.83 11.37
CA LEU A 49 -23.89 14.93 11.28
C LEU A 49 -24.65 16.13 10.71
N PRO A 50 -24.61 17.31 11.37
CA PRO A 50 -25.23 18.49 10.82
C PRO A 50 -24.64 18.75 9.43
N CYS A 51 -25.52 18.99 8.46
CA CYS A 51 -25.11 19.35 7.11
C CYS A 51 -24.13 20.51 7.19
N LEU A 52 -23.01 20.39 6.48
CA LEU A 52 -22.04 21.48 6.40
C LEU A 52 -22.76 22.70 5.80
N PRO A 53 -22.68 23.88 6.43
CA PRO A 53 -23.36 25.07 5.91
C PRO A 53 -22.94 25.40 4.47
N SER A 54 -23.90 25.82 3.63
CA SER A 54 -23.68 26.09 2.21
C SER A 54 -22.56 27.08 1.91
N TYR A 55 -22.26 28.00 2.85
CA TYR A 55 -21.15 28.94 2.69
C TYR A 55 -19.77 28.26 2.76
N ILE A 56 -19.63 27.08 3.35
CA ILE A 56 -18.37 26.32 3.36
C ILE A 56 -18.16 25.59 2.04
N TYR A 57 -19.23 25.11 1.41
CA TYR A 57 -19.18 24.50 0.07
C TYR A 57 -18.90 25.54 -1.03
N ASN A 58 -19.36 26.77 -0.83
CA ASN A 58 -19.17 27.88 -1.78
C ASN A 58 -18.00 28.79 -1.43
N ALA A 59 -17.39 28.63 -0.25
CA ALA A 59 -16.19 29.35 0.11
C ALA A 59 -15.04 28.83 -0.76
N PRO A 60 -14.15 29.72 -1.25
CA PRO A 60 -12.95 29.34 -1.96
C PRO A 60 -11.96 28.72 -0.96
N ILE A 61 -12.24 27.53 -0.45
CA ILE A 61 -11.37 26.90 0.55
C ILE A 61 -10.30 26.08 -0.17
N LEU A 62 -9.27 26.83 -0.57
CA LEU A 62 -7.88 26.40 -0.62
C LEU A 62 -7.06 27.57 -0.04
N VAL A 63 -6.74 27.52 1.26
CA VAL A 63 -5.61 28.29 1.81
C VAL A 63 -4.63 27.30 2.43
N LEU A 64 -3.69 26.87 1.60
CA LEU A 64 -2.57 26.03 1.98
C LEU A 64 -1.30 26.89 2.23
N VAL A 65 -1.30 28.15 1.78
CA VAL A 65 -0.62 29.40 2.21
C VAL A 65 -1.03 30.41 1.13
N GLU A 66 -1.37 31.65 1.47
CA GLU A 66 -1.90 32.67 0.52
C GLU A 66 -1.08 32.87 -0.78
N ASP A 67 0.18 32.46 -0.76
CA ASP A 67 1.15 32.69 -1.82
C ASP A 67 1.58 31.40 -2.53
N ILE A 68 1.38 31.38 -3.86
CA ILE A 68 1.85 30.32 -4.78
C ILE A 68 3.34 29.98 -4.61
N THR A 69 4.14 30.96 -4.18
CA THR A 69 5.58 30.83 -3.91
C THR A 69 5.88 29.74 -2.89
N TYR A 70 5.10 29.62 -1.82
CA TYR A 70 5.32 28.59 -0.80
C TYR A 70 4.87 27.21 -1.27
N HIS A 71 3.80 27.13 -2.07
CA HIS A 71 3.39 25.87 -2.70
C HIS A 71 4.45 25.33 -3.64
N LEU A 72 4.96 26.18 -4.52
CA LEU A 72 6.05 25.81 -5.42
C LEU A 72 7.31 25.46 -4.64
N GLY A 73 7.63 26.19 -3.57
CA GLY A 73 8.76 25.89 -2.68
C GLY A 73 8.65 24.52 -2.01
N VAL A 74 7.49 24.19 -1.42
CA VAL A 74 7.25 22.88 -0.78
C VAL A 74 7.30 21.75 -1.80
N ILE A 75 6.66 21.90 -2.97
CA ILE A 75 6.71 20.92 -4.06
C ILE A 75 8.16 20.72 -4.52
N LEU A 76 8.92 21.80 -4.71
CA LEU A 76 10.31 21.75 -5.12
C LEU A 76 11.18 21.02 -4.10
N VAL A 77 11.08 21.37 -2.81
CA VAL A 77 11.80 20.69 -1.73
C VAL A 77 11.45 19.20 -1.70
N TRP A 78 10.17 18.86 -1.85
CA TRP A 78 9.73 17.47 -1.93
C TRP A 78 10.37 16.73 -3.09
N VAL A 79 10.32 17.30 -4.31
CA VAL A 79 10.95 16.71 -5.51
C VAL A 79 12.46 16.53 -5.30
N LEU A 80 13.15 17.49 -4.67
CA LEU A 80 14.60 17.41 -4.40
C LEU A 80 14.95 16.34 -3.38
N VAL A 81 14.22 16.27 -2.25
CA VAL A 81 14.40 15.21 -1.24
C VAL A 81 14.14 13.84 -1.87
N TRP A 82 13.17 13.74 -2.77
CA TRP A 82 12.81 12.50 -3.45
C TRP A 82 13.86 12.07 -4.46
N PHE A 83 14.31 12.99 -5.31
CA PHE A 83 15.34 12.73 -6.30
C PHE A 83 16.68 12.36 -5.65
N SER A 84 17.04 13.05 -4.55
CA SER A 84 18.22 12.72 -3.77
C SER A 84 18.15 11.33 -3.12
N GLY A 85 16.99 10.91 -2.62
CA GLY A 85 16.78 9.55 -2.11
C GLY A 85 16.95 8.46 -3.18
N LEU A 86 16.43 8.68 -4.39
CA LEU A 86 16.62 7.77 -5.52
C LEU A 86 18.10 7.70 -5.93
N LEU A 87 18.77 8.84 -6.05
CA LEU A 87 20.21 8.89 -6.37
C LEU A 87 21.06 8.21 -5.30
N ALA A 88 20.76 8.45 -4.02
CA ALA A 88 21.45 7.82 -2.90
C ALA A 88 21.30 6.29 -2.92
N LEU A 89 20.10 5.78 -3.25
CA LEU A 89 19.86 4.35 -3.41
C LEU A 89 20.67 3.77 -4.58
N LEU A 90 20.64 4.41 -5.75
CA LEU A 90 21.41 3.98 -6.92
C LEU A 90 22.92 4.00 -6.65
N PHE A 91 23.40 5.04 -5.98
CA PHE A 91 24.79 5.16 -5.56
C PHE A 91 25.17 4.06 -4.56
N TYR A 92 24.32 3.80 -3.56
CA TYR A 92 24.53 2.74 -2.60
C TYR A 92 24.61 1.37 -3.28
N ILE A 93 23.71 1.09 -4.25
CA ILE A 93 23.73 -0.15 -5.04
C ILE A 93 25.03 -0.27 -5.84
N TYR A 94 25.41 0.80 -6.55
CA TYR A 94 26.65 0.83 -7.34
C TYR A 94 27.88 0.57 -6.46
N TRP A 95 28.00 1.30 -5.36
CA TRP A 95 29.08 1.12 -4.39
C TRP A 95 29.08 -0.31 -3.87
N TYR A 96 27.93 -0.81 -3.42
CA TYR A 96 27.80 -2.13 -2.85
C TYR A 96 28.28 -3.23 -3.80
N ILE A 97 27.85 -3.18 -5.07
CA ILE A 97 28.29 -4.12 -6.11
C ILE A 97 29.81 -4.01 -6.32
N LYS A 98 30.34 -2.79 -6.46
CA LYS A 98 31.78 -2.55 -6.65
C LYS A 98 32.62 -3.10 -5.50
N GLN A 99 32.20 -2.86 -4.26
CA GLN A 99 32.90 -3.33 -3.06
C GLN A 99 32.91 -4.86 -2.95
N GLN A 100 31.81 -5.49 -3.35
CA GLN A 100 31.68 -6.94 -3.29
C GLN A 100 32.48 -7.66 -4.37
N MET A 101 32.57 -7.09 -5.57
CA MET A 101 33.44 -7.57 -6.65
C MET A 101 34.92 -7.53 -6.24
N LYS A 102 35.33 -6.47 -5.53
CA LYS A 102 36.72 -6.33 -5.04
C LYS A 102 37.11 -7.39 -4.02
N ASN A 103 36.17 -7.82 -3.17
CA ASN A 103 36.47 -8.72 -2.06
C ASN A 103 36.27 -10.21 -2.39
N HIS A 104 35.87 -10.58 -3.62
CA HIS A 104 35.55 -11.96 -4.04
C HIS A 104 34.57 -12.71 -3.10
N ARG A 105 33.74 -12.00 -2.32
CA ARG A 105 32.95 -12.59 -1.23
C ARG A 105 31.59 -13.14 -1.64
N MET A 106 31.17 -12.94 -2.89
CA MET A 106 29.85 -13.38 -3.34
C MET A 106 29.92 -14.59 -4.26
N PHE A 107 29.28 -15.66 -3.80
CA PHE A 107 28.92 -16.78 -4.64
C PHE A 107 27.92 -16.31 -5.73
N PRO A 108 27.96 -16.84 -6.96
CA PRO A 108 27.07 -16.42 -8.06
C PRO A 108 25.58 -16.42 -7.72
N GLU A 109 25.16 -17.33 -6.83
CA GLU A 109 23.77 -17.48 -6.41
C GLU A 109 23.29 -16.34 -5.50
N THR A 110 24.14 -15.83 -4.60
CA THR A 110 23.79 -14.70 -3.71
C THR A 110 23.62 -13.40 -4.51
N TYR A 111 24.48 -13.17 -5.50
CA TYR A 111 24.39 -12.01 -6.39
C TYR A 111 23.07 -12.00 -7.18
N LYS A 112 22.64 -13.15 -7.70
CA LYS A 112 21.34 -13.27 -8.42
C LYS A 112 20.18 -12.86 -7.52
N ILE A 113 20.15 -13.34 -6.27
CA ILE A 113 19.09 -13.02 -5.30
C ILE A 113 19.09 -11.52 -4.98
N GLN A 114 20.25 -10.93 -4.73
CA GLN A 114 20.36 -9.51 -4.43
C GLN A 114 19.96 -8.62 -5.61
N ARG A 115 20.35 -8.97 -6.84
CA ARG A 115 19.94 -8.24 -8.05
C ARG A 115 18.42 -8.22 -8.19
N ILE A 116 17.77 -9.36 -7.99
CA ILE A 116 16.30 -9.46 -8.05
C ILE A 116 15.65 -8.59 -6.96
N PHE A 117 16.15 -8.65 -5.72
CA PHE A 117 15.64 -7.84 -4.60
C PHE A 117 15.79 -6.34 -4.86
N ILE A 118 16.95 -5.91 -5.36
CA ILE A 118 17.23 -4.52 -5.68
C ILE A 118 16.34 -4.02 -6.83
N THR A 119 16.21 -4.80 -7.92
CA THR A 119 15.29 -4.46 -9.02
C THR A 119 13.85 -4.34 -8.54
N ALA A 120 13.40 -5.25 -7.66
CA ALA A 120 12.09 -5.18 -7.04
C ALA A 120 11.90 -3.90 -6.20
N LEU A 121 12.91 -3.48 -5.45
CA LEU A 121 12.89 -2.26 -4.64
C LEU A 121 12.82 -0.99 -5.50
N VAL A 122 13.53 -0.94 -6.64
CA VAL A 122 13.44 0.16 -7.61
C VAL A 122 12.04 0.24 -8.22
N ILE A 123 11.47 -0.89 -8.64
CA ILE A 123 10.10 -0.95 -9.18
C ILE A 123 9.08 -0.51 -8.13
N GLN A 124 9.23 -0.99 -6.90
CA GLN A 124 8.33 -0.65 -5.79
C GLN A 124 8.42 0.84 -5.43
N LEU A 125 9.58 1.47 -5.59
CA LEU A 125 9.72 2.91 -5.40
C LEU A 125 9.07 3.71 -6.54
N ALA A 126 9.11 3.20 -7.78
CA ALA A 126 8.52 3.87 -8.94
C ALA A 126 6.98 3.88 -8.94
N ILE A 127 6.34 2.83 -8.43
CA ILE A 127 4.88 2.68 -8.44
C ILE A 127 4.11 3.75 -7.63
N PRO A 128 4.48 4.08 -6.38
CA PRO A 128 3.88 5.20 -5.66
C PRO A 128 4.07 6.52 -6.41
N PHE A 129 5.19 6.71 -7.11
CA PHE A 129 5.42 7.92 -7.90
C PHE A 129 4.42 8.06 -9.04
N CYS A 130 4.19 6.99 -9.81
CA CYS A 130 3.17 7.00 -10.87
C CYS A 130 1.78 7.35 -10.33
N THR A 131 1.44 6.91 -9.12
CA THR A 131 0.14 7.20 -8.51
C THR A 131 -0.02 8.63 -7.99
N LEU A 132 1.08 9.33 -7.69
CA LEU A 132 1.06 10.67 -7.09
C LEU A 132 1.27 11.81 -8.09
N ILE A 133 1.79 11.52 -9.29
CA ILE A 133 1.98 12.52 -10.36
C ILE A 133 0.65 13.13 -10.80
N GLY A 134 -0.38 12.31 -11.05
CA GLY A 134 -1.71 12.78 -11.47
C GLY A 134 -2.32 13.76 -10.47
N PRO A 135 -2.45 13.38 -9.17
CA PRO A 135 -2.89 14.28 -8.10
C PRO A 135 -2.12 15.59 -8.04
N ALA A 136 -0.78 15.55 -8.14
CA ALA A 136 0.06 16.74 -8.11
C ALA A 136 -0.20 17.69 -9.29
N ILE A 137 -0.33 17.15 -10.51
CA ILE A 137 -0.65 17.95 -11.71
C ILE A 137 -2.03 18.60 -11.55
N SER A 138 -3.05 17.84 -11.12
CA SER A 138 -4.41 18.38 -10.96
C SER A 138 -4.48 19.53 -9.94
N VAL A 139 -3.74 19.42 -8.83
CA VAL A 139 -3.62 20.51 -7.84
C VAL A 139 -2.89 21.71 -8.44
N LEU A 140 -1.77 21.49 -9.13
CA LEU A 140 -0.99 22.57 -9.74
C LEU A 140 -1.78 23.32 -10.81
N THR A 141 -2.52 22.61 -11.67
CA THR A 141 -3.41 23.23 -12.66
C THR A 141 -4.49 24.06 -11.97
N SER A 142 -5.11 23.55 -10.91
CA SER A 142 -6.15 24.29 -10.15
C SER A 142 -5.61 25.59 -9.54
N ILE A 143 -4.36 25.59 -9.07
CA ILE A 143 -3.69 26.77 -8.53
C ILE A 143 -3.37 27.79 -9.65
N ILE A 144 -2.78 27.35 -10.77
CA ILE A 144 -2.37 28.23 -11.86
C ILE A 144 -3.58 28.90 -12.54
N THR A 145 -4.66 28.14 -12.76
CA THR A 145 -5.86 28.66 -13.41
C THR A 145 -6.82 29.34 -12.44
N ASN A 146 -6.51 29.32 -11.13
CA ASN A 146 -7.38 29.77 -10.05
C ASN A 146 -8.80 29.14 -10.15
N TYR A 147 -8.85 27.88 -10.61
CA TYR A 147 -10.09 27.15 -10.84
C TYR A 147 -10.22 26.04 -9.80
N TYR A 148 -11.11 26.26 -8.82
CA TYR A 148 -11.43 25.28 -7.81
C TYR A 148 -12.61 24.40 -8.24
N ASN A 149 -12.41 23.08 -8.23
CA ASN A 149 -13.49 22.12 -8.44
C ASN A 149 -13.45 21.07 -7.33
N GLN A 150 -14.47 21.12 -6.46
CA GLN A 150 -14.65 20.21 -5.34
C GLN A 150 -14.59 18.74 -5.75
N GLY A 151 -15.21 18.39 -6.89
CA GLY A 151 -15.20 17.03 -7.42
C GLY A 151 -13.78 16.58 -7.77
N MET A 152 -13.00 17.43 -8.43
CA MET A 152 -11.59 17.14 -8.73
C MET A 152 -10.76 16.98 -7.46
N ILE A 153 -10.91 17.86 -6.47
CA ILE A 153 -10.18 17.77 -5.20
C ILE A 153 -10.51 16.48 -4.46
N ASN A 154 -11.77 16.06 -4.45
CA ASN A 154 -12.18 14.77 -3.86
C ASN A 154 -11.50 13.59 -4.56
N PHE A 155 -11.39 13.62 -5.90
CA PHE A 155 -10.64 12.59 -6.65
C PHE A 155 -9.14 12.61 -6.31
N VAL A 156 -8.52 13.78 -6.23
CA VAL A 156 -7.11 13.94 -5.83
C VAL A 156 -6.85 13.31 -4.47
N ILE A 157 -7.69 13.60 -3.47
CA ILE A 157 -7.59 13.02 -2.13
C ILE A 157 -7.80 11.50 -2.15
N LEU A 158 -8.75 11.01 -2.94
CA LEU A 158 -8.97 9.57 -3.10
C LEU A 158 -7.72 8.87 -3.67
N PHE A 159 -7.12 9.39 -4.74
CA PHE A 159 -5.88 8.83 -5.30
C PHE A 159 -4.71 8.90 -4.31
N LEU A 160 -4.61 10.00 -3.55
CA LEU A 160 -3.60 10.16 -2.50
C LEU A 160 -3.77 9.13 -1.37
N THR A 161 -5.00 8.86 -0.93
CA THR A 161 -5.25 7.83 0.10
C THR A 161 -5.03 6.40 -0.43
N LEU A 162 -5.38 6.13 -1.69
CA LEU A 162 -5.21 4.81 -2.30
C LEU A 162 -3.75 4.46 -2.60
N HIS A 163 -2.82 5.42 -2.63
CA HIS A 163 -1.42 5.13 -2.96
C HIS A 163 -0.81 4.05 -2.03
N GLY A 164 -1.14 4.06 -0.74
CA GLY A 164 -0.66 3.08 0.25
C GLY A 164 -1.06 1.64 -0.11
N SER A 165 -2.31 1.47 -0.54
CA SER A 165 -2.82 0.18 -0.99
C SER A 165 -2.14 -0.29 -2.28
N VAL A 166 -1.93 0.61 -3.25
CA VAL A 166 -1.26 0.30 -4.52
C VAL A 166 0.19 -0.10 -4.29
N THR A 167 0.91 0.61 -3.42
CA THR A 167 2.29 0.25 -3.05
C THR A 167 2.39 -1.08 -2.33
N THR A 168 1.45 -1.35 -1.43
CA THR A 168 1.40 -2.60 -0.67
C THR A 168 1.10 -3.80 -1.59
N ILE A 169 0.10 -3.68 -2.46
CA ILE A 169 -0.25 -4.72 -3.44
C ILE A 169 0.92 -4.97 -4.39
N SER A 170 1.53 -3.90 -4.90
CA SER A 170 2.73 -3.99 -5.73
C SER A 170 3.86 -4.74 -5.03
N MET A 171 4.13 -4.42 -3.76
CA MET A 171 5.16 -5.07 -2.96
C MET A 171 4.94 -6.58 -2.87
N LEU A 172 3.71 -7.02 -2.62
CA LEU A 172 3.35 -8.43 -2.54
C LEU A 172 3.53 -9.18 -3.88
N ILE A 173 3.31 -8.50 -5.02
CA ILE A 173 3.44 -9.07 -6.37
C ILE A 173 4.89 -9.08 -6.86
N VAL A 174 5.64 -8.01 -6.63
CA VAL A 174 6.98 -7.81 -7.21
C VAL A 174 8.03 -8.60 -6.40
N HIS A 175 7.87 -8.73 -5.08
CA HIS A 175 8.86 -9.40 -4.24
C HIS A 175 8.67 -10.91 -4.17
N THR A 176 9.63 -11.64 -4.74
CA THR A 176 9.71 -13.10 -4.70
C THR A 176 9.50 -13.75 -3.32
N PRO A 177 10.11 -13.29 -2.19
CA PRO A 177 9.88 -13.93 -0.90
C PRO A 177 8.43 -13.82 -0.43
N TYR A 178 7.76 -12.70 -0.72
CA TYR A 178 6.34 -12.50 -0.39
C TYR A 178 5.45 -13.40 -1.24
N ARG A 179 5.67 -13.48 -2.56
CA ARG A 179 4.94 -14.40 -3.45
C ARG A 179 5.05 -15.85 -3.01
N LEU A 180 6.25 -16.30 -2.65
CA LEU A 180 6.49 -17.67 -2.19
C LEU A 180 5.77 -17.95 -0.87
N ALA A 181 5.79 -17.00 0.07
CA ALA A 181 5.06 -17.11 1.33
C ALA A 181 3.54 -17.22 1.08
N ILE A 182 2.97 -16.36 0.24
CA ILE A 182 1.56 -16.37 -0.16
C ILE A 182 1.16 -17.72 -0.77
N LYS A 183 1.92 -18.21 -1.75
CA LYS A 183 1.65 -19.50 -2.41
C LYS A 183 1.72 -20.67 -1.41
N GLU A 184 2.64 -20.63 -0.45
CA GLU A 184 2.74 -21.66 0.59
C GLU A 184 1.54 -21.66 1.54
N MET A 185 1.03 -20.48 1.92
CA MET A 185 -0.15 -20.34 2.77
C MET A 185 -1.42 -20.87 2.08
N PHE A 186 -1.64 -20.50 0.81
CA PHE A 186 -2.79 -20.99 0.04
C PHE A 186 -2.75 -22.50 -0.21
N ARG A 187 -1.57 -23.06 -0.51
CA ARG A 187 -1.42 -24.52 -0.68
C ARG A 187 -1.78 -25.30 0.59
N LYS A 188 -1.43 -24.77 1.77
CA LYS A 188 -1.78 -25.40 3.05
C LYS A 188 -3.27 -25.33 3.34
N PHE A 189 -3.92 -24.20 3.05
CA PHE A 189 -5.38 -24.07 3.16
C PHE A 189 -6.11 -25.10 2.27
N SER A 190 -5.65 -25.32 1.04
CA SER A 190 -6.25 -26.33 0.15
C SER A 190 -6.00 -27.78 0.60
N CYS A 191 -4.86 -28.08 1.23
CA CYS A 191 -4.60 -29.44 1.74
C CYS A 191 -5.30 -29.74 3.07
N GLN A 192 -5.58 -28.73 3.89
CA GLN A 192 -6.22 -28.91 5.21
C GLN A 192 -7.73 -29.15 5.11
N SER A 193 -8.35 -28.83 3.96
CA SER A 193 -9.78 -29.08 3.70
C SER A 193 -10.10 -30.54 3.32
N THR A 194 -9.11 -31.41 3.13
CA THR A 194 -9.30 -32.81 2.66
C THR A 194 -8.72 -33.86 3.60
N GLU A 195 -8.38 -33.50 4.84
CA GLU A 195 -8.12 -34.49 5.88
C GLU A 195 -9.43 -34.79 6.62
N VAL A 196 -10.28 -35.62 6.02
CA VAL A 196 -11.15 -36.48 6.83
C VAL A 196 -10.20 -37.29 7.74
N PRO A 197 -10.36 -37.27 9.07
CA PRO A 197 -9.43 -37.93 9.97
C PRO A 197 -9.37 -39.43 9.64
N ARG A 198 -8.28 -39.86 8.99
CA ARG A 198 -8.01 -41.27 8.61
C ARG A 198 -8.02 -42.22 9.81
N ILE A 199 -7.93 -41.68 11.03
CA ILE A 199 -8.02 -42.43 12.29
C ILE A 199 -9.42 -43.02 12.51
N GLY A 200 -10.49 -42.37 12.02
CA GLY A 200 -11.87 -42.89 12.14
C GLY A 200 -12.21 -44.00 11.14
N MET A 201 -11.49 -44.10 10.03
CA MET A 201 -11.76 -45.09 8.99
C MET A 201 -11.12 -46.45 9.34
N TYR A 202 -9.88 -46.43 9.84
CA TYR A 202 -9.19 -47.65 10.29
C TYR A 202 -9.82 -48.28 11.55
N THR A 203 -10.36 -47.46 12.46
CA THR A 203 -11.00 -47.97 13.67
C THR A 203 -12.34 -48.66 13.39
N ASN A 204 -13.10 -48.15 12.41
CA ASN A 204 -14.36 -48.77 11.99
C ASN A 204 -14.13 -50.06 11.19
N ASP A 205 -13.11 -50.11 10.32
CA ASP A 205 -12.80 -51.34 9.56
C ASP A 205 -12.26 -52.46 10.47
N VAL A 206 -11.45 -52.13 11.49
CA VAL A 206 -10.96 -53.11 12.46
C VAL A 206 -12.09 -53.60 13.39
N ALA A 207 -13.00 -52.71 13.81
CA ALA A 207 -14.17 -53.09 14.60
C ALA A 207 -15.15 -53.97 13.80
N ALA A 208 -15.34 -53.68 12.50
CA ALA A 208 -16.16 -54.50 11.61
C ALA A 208 -15.57 -55.90 11.39
N MET A 209 -14.25 -56.01 11.21
CA MET A 209 -13.55 -57.31 11.08
C MET A 209 -13.61 -58.15 12.38
N GLN A 210 -13.60 -57.51 13.55
CA GLN A 210 -13.72 -58.22 14.84
C GLN A 210 -15.15 -58.71 15.13
N SER A 211 -16.17 -58.10 14.52
CA SER A 211 -17.58 -58.49 14.70
C SER A 211 -18.04 -59.67 13.83
N THR A 212 -17.22 -60.10 12.86
CA THR A 212 -17.53 -61.20 11.93
C THR A 212 -16.90 -62.54 12.34
N THR A 213 -16.27 -62.62 13.53
CA THR A 213 -15.53 -63.81 14.00
C THR A 213 -16.23 -64.61 15.11
N TYR A 214 -17.54 -64.48 15.28
CA TYR A 214 -18.33 -65.33 16.20
C TYR A 214 -19.54 -65.93 15.50
#